data_AF-A0A452QQ48-F1
#
_entry.id   AF-A0A452QQ48-F1
#
_cell.length_a   1.000
_cell.length_b   1.000
_cell.length_c   1.000
_cell.angle_alpha   90.00
_cell.angle_beta   90.00
_cell.angle_gamma   90.00
#
_symmetry.space_group_name_H-M   'P 1'
#
loop_
_entity.id
_entity.type
_entity.pdbx_description
1 polymer ?
#
loop_
_entity_poly.entity_id
_entity_poly.type
_entity_poly.pdbx_seq_one_letter_code
_entity_poly.pdbx_strand_id
1 'polypeptide(L)'
;MWVLRACFLKWRGSFQSYPLSLLPAPIPPVTLEEKQTLTKLLAARGANIQELNTIRKALSQLKGGGLAQAAYPAQVVSLILSDVVGDPVEVIASGPTVASVHNVQDCLHILNRYGLRAALPRSVKTVLARADSDPHRPHTCGHVLNVIIGSNVLALAEAQRQAEALGYRAVVLSAAIQGDVKSVARFYGLLAQVAGAHLTPPGTGASLEEEERLQEVAAELQLPDLQLKEALEAVVGARGPVCLLAGGEPTVQLQGSGKGGRNQELALRVGAELGRWPPGPVDVLFLSGGTDGQDGPTEAAGAWVMPELASQAAAEGLDVASFLSRNDSHTFFRCFRSGAHLLRMGLTGTNVMDAHLLFLRPR
;
A
#
# COMPACT_ATOMS: atom_id res chain seq x y z
N MET A 1 6.16 29.10 -30.93
CA MET A 1 4.84 29.01 -30.30
C MET A 1 4.87 27.81 -29.37
N TRP A 2 5.14 28.01 -28.07
CA TRP A 2 5.24 26.93 -27.10
C TRP A 2 3.82 26.42 -26.82
N VAL A 3 3.41 25.34 -27.49
CA VAL A 3 2.15 24.68 -27.17
C VAL A 3 2.38 23.92 -25.86
N LEU A 4 1.94 24.52 -24.76
CA LEU A 4 1.85 23.85 -23.47
C LEU A 4 0.77 22.77 -23.59
N ARG A 5 1.17 21.51 -23.84
CA ARG A 5 0.25 20.37 -23.81
C ARG A 5 0.27 19.80 -22.41
N ALA A 6 -0.63 20.30 -21.55
CA ALA A 6 -0.90 19.67 -20.27
C ALA A 6 -1.50 18.28 -20.51
N CYS A 7 -0.72 17.24 -20.28
CA CYS A 7 -1.22 15.86 -20.29
C CYS A 7 -1.68 15.53 -18.87
N PHE A 8 -2.97 15.72 -18.60
CA PHE A 8 -3.60 15.22 -17.37
C PHE A 8 -3.77 13.70 -17.51
N LEU A 9 -2.88 12.92 -16.88
CA LEU A 9 -3.12 11.49 -16.71
C LEU A 9 -3.73 11.26 -15.32
N LYS A 10 -5.07 11.25 -15.27
CA LYS A 10 -5.82 10.76 -14.12
C LYS A 10 -5.83 9.23 -14.20
N TRP A 11 -4.97 8.59 -13.40
CA TRP A 11 -4.89 7.14 -13.30
C TRP A 11 -5.97 6.64 -12.35
N ARG A 12 -6.99 5.97 -12.90
CA ARG A 12 -8.17 5.47 -12.17
C ARG A 12 -7.94 4.00 -11.84
N GLY A 13 -7.89 3.66 -10.56
CA GLY A 13 -7.84 2.27 -10.07
C GLY A 13 -8.93 2.06 -9.02
N SER A 14 -10.17 1.87 -9.45
CA SER A 14 -11.31 1.54 -8.56
C SER A 14 -11.98 0.20 -8.93
N PHE A 15 -11.30 -0.57 -9.76
CA PHE A 15 -11.55 -1.98 -10.04
C PHE A 15 -10.16 -2.59 -10.20
N GLN A 16 -9.98 -3.90 -9.97
CA GLN A 16 -8.75 -4.69 -10.11
C GLN A 16 -8.12 -4.62 -11.53
N SER A 17 -7.82 -3.44 -12.04
CA SER A 17 -7.49 -3.10 -13.41
C SER A 17 -6.47 -1.97 -13.36
N TYR A 18 -5.22 -2.38 -13.21
CA TYR A 18 -4.03 -1.54 -13.20
C TYR A 18 -4.09 -0.40 -14.24
N PRO A 19 -3.61 0.82 -13.92
CA PRO A 19 -3.47 1.93 -14.88
C PRO A 19 -2.74 1.55 -16.18
N LEU A 20 -1.92 0.51 -16.11
CA LEU A 20 -1.21 -0.13 -17.22
C LEU A 20 -2.11 -0.61 -18.37
N SER A 21 -3.40 -0.83 -18.12
CA SER A 21 -4.38 -1.38 -19.07
C SER A 21 -5.01 -0.35 -20.01
N LEU A 22 -5.09 0.92 -19.61
CA LEU A 22 -5.74 1.99 -20.39
C LEU A 22 -4.85 2.53 -21.52
N LEU A 23 -3.53 2.44 -21.36
CA LEU A 23 -2.53 2.85 -22.36
C LEU A 23 -1.54 1.70 -22.65
N PRO A 24 -1.99 0.60 -23.28
CA PRO A 24 -1.15 -0.56 -23.50
C PRO A 24 -0.09 -0.32 -24.57
N ALA A 25 -0.43 0.44 -25.62
CA ALA A 25 0.41 0.90 -26.74
C ALA A 25 1.55 -0.06 -27.08
N PRO A 26 1.27 -1.25 -27.65
CA PRO A 26 2.30 -2.21 -28.01
C PRO A 26 3.19 -1.67 -29.13
N ILE A 27 4.47 -2.06 -29.14
CA ILE A 27 5.41 -1.66 -30.20
C ILE A 27 5.16 -2.53 -31.45
N PRO A 28 4.81 -1.98 -32.62
CA PRO A 28 4.64 -2.76 -33.82
C PRO A 28 5.92 -3.56 -34.18
N PRO A 29 5.80 -4.82 -34.62
CA PRO A 29 4.57 -5.51 -35.00
C PRO A 29 3.87 -6.28 -33.86
N VAL A 30 4.22 -6.06 -32.59
CA VAL A 30 3.55 -6.74 -31.46
C VAL A 30 2.10 -6.29 -31.35
N THR A 31 1.18 -7.25 -31.23
CA THR A 31 -0.25 -6.95 -31.05
C THR A 31 -0.63 -6.82 -29.58
N LEU A 32 -1.80 -6.22 -29.30
CA LEU A 32 -2.35 -6.17 -27.95
C LEU A 32 -2.60 -7.58 -27.39
N GLU A 33 -3.11 -8.49 -28.22
CA GLU A 33 -3.39 -9.87 -27.85
C GLU A 33 -2.13 -10.63 -27.45
N GLU A 34 -1.03 -10.48 -28.20
CA GLU A 34 0.26 -11.08 -27.86
C GLU A 34 0.78 -10.57 -26.51
N LYS A 35 0.66 -9.26 -26.27
CA LYS A 35 1.06 -8.63 -25.00
C LYS A 35 0.22 -9.13 -23.82
N GLN A 36 -1.09 -9.28 -24.00
CA GLN A 36 -1.99 -9.83 -22.98
C GLN A 36 -1.68 -11.29 -22.69
N THR A 37 -1.52 -12.11 -23.74
CA THR A 37 -1.21 -13.54 -23.63
C THR A 37 0.11 -13.76 -22.90
N LEU A 38 1.18 -13.04 -23.28
CA LEU A 38 2.47 -13.15 -22.61
C LEU A 38 2.39 -12.76 -21.13
N THR A 39 1.68 -11.67 -20.81
CA THR A 39 1.50 -11.22 -19.42
C THR A 39 0.77 -12.26 -18.59
N LYS A 40 -0.31 -12.87 -19.12
CA LYS A 40 -1.07 -13.94 -18.46
C LYS A 40 -0.21 -15.19 -18.24
N LEU A 41 0.58 -15.59 -19.23
CA LEU A 41 1.47 -16.74 -19.13
C LEU A 41 2.55 -16.54 -18.07
N LEU A 42 3.18 -15.37 -18.03
CA LEU A 42 4.17 -15.02 -17.00
C LEU A 42 3.54 -15.05 -15.60
N ALA A 43 2.37 -14.42 -15.43
CA ALA A 43 1.65 -14.42 -14.16
C ALA A 43 1.28 -15.85 -13.72
N ALA A 44 0.75 -16.67 -14.64
CA ALA A 44 0.40 -18.07 -14.37
C ALA A 44 1.61 -18.94 -14.00
N ARG A 45 2.83 -18.55 -14.39
CA ARG A 45 4.08 -19.22 -14.01
C ARG A 45 4.74 -18.61 -12.77
N GLY A 46 4.09 -17.67 -12.09
CA GLY A 46 4.60 -17.06 -10.86
C GLY A 46 5.63 -15.94 -11.09
N ALA A 47 5.57 -15.22 -12.22
CA ALA A 47 6.32 -13.98 -12.40
C ALA A 47 5.91 -12.92 -11.38
N ASN A 48 6.89 -12.32 -10.71
CA ASN A 48 6.61 -11.25 -9.77
C ASN A 48 6.25 -9.95 -10.52
N ILE A 49 5.73 -8.96 -9.79
CA ILE A 49 5.26 -7.71 -10.39
C ILE A 49 6.37 -6.92 -11.08
N GLN A 50 7.59 -6.96 -10.56
CA GLN A 50 8.74 -6.26 -11.14
C GLN A 50 9.07 -6.85 -12.51
N GLU A 51 9.09 -8.18 -12.62
CA GLU A 51 9.38 -8.89 -13.87
C GLU A 51 8.28 -8.71 -14.91
N LEU A 52 7.02 -8.77 -14.48
CA LEU A 52 5.89 -8.44 -15.32
C LEU A 52 6.01 -7.01 -15.86
N ASN A 53 6.38 -6.05 -15.01
CA ASN A 53 6.55 -4.66 -15.42
C ASN A 53 7.74 -4.48 -16.37
N THR A 54 8.87 -5.16 -16.14
CA THR A 54 10.02 -5.16 -17.05
C THR A 54 9.62 -5.58 -18.46
N ILE A 55 8.91 -6.71 -18.61
CA ILE A 55 8.42 -7.18 -19.91
C ILE A 55 7.36 -6.22 -20.51
N ARG A 56 6.40 -5.76 -19.70
CA ARG A 56 5.34 -4.85 -20.17
C ARG A 56 5.89 -3.53 -20.69
N LYS A 57 6.95 -3.01 -20.05
CA LYS A 57 7.66 -1.78 -20.43
C LYS A 57 8.41 -1.97 -21.75
N ALA A 58 9.20 -3.05 -21.86
CA ALA A 58 9.97 -3.35 -23.08
C ALA A 58 9.09 -3.53 -24.33
N LEU A 59 7.84 -3.97 -24.16
CA LEU A 59 6.87 -4.14 -25.24
C LEU A 59 5.88 -2.97 -25.37
N SER A 60 6.22 -1.77 -24.88
CA SER A 60 5.32 -0.60 -24.94
C SER A 60 5.99 0.62 -25.56
N GLN A 61 5.24 1.32 -26.41
CA GLN A 61 5.66 2.61 -26.97
C GLN A 61 5.61 3.75 -25.95
N LEU A 62 4.73 3.68 -24.95
CA LEU A 62 4.45 4.81 -24.05
C LEU A 62 5.07 4.66 -22.66
N LYS A 63 5.43 3.45 -22.24
CA LYS A 63 6.02 3.20 -20.91
C LYS A 63 7.53 3.49 -20.93
N GLY A 64 8.15 3.60 -19.75
CA GLY A 64 9.61 3.81 -19.64
C GLY A 64 10.11 5.05 -20.36
N GLY A 65 9.38 6.16 -20.25
CA GLY A 65 9.71 7.44 -20.88
C GLY A 65 9.17 7.59 -22.31
N GLY A 66 8.50 6.57 -22.84
CA GLY A 66 7.97 6.58 -24.20
C GLY A 66 6.93 7.68 -24.46
N LEU A 67 6.09 8.02 -23.49
CA LEU A 67 5.15 9.14 -23.60
C LEU A 67 5.89 10.48 -23.63
N ALA A 68 6.91 10.65 -22.78
CA ALA A 68 7.75 11.84 -22.81
C ALA A 68 8.45 12.00 -24.17
N GLN A 69 8.99 10.92 -24.72
CA GLN A 69 9.63 10.91 -26.03
C GLN A 69 8.65 11.29 -27.15
N ALA A 70 7.44 10.72 -27.14
CA ALA A 70 6.41 11.03 -28.13
C ALA A 70 5.92 12.48 -28.07
N ALA A 71 5.98 13.12 -26.89
CA ALA A 71 5.62 14.51 -26.71
C ALA A 71 6.74 15.50 -27.08
N TYR A 72 8.00 15.04 -27.16
CA TYR A 72 9.13 15.91 -27.49
C TYR A 72 8.94 16.56 -28.87
N PRO A 73 9.21 17.87 -29.04
CA PRO A 73 9.88 18.78 -28.10
C PRO A 73 8.96 19.57 -27.14
N ALA A 74 7.66 19.27 -27.08
CA ALA A 74 6.74 20.02 -26.23
C ALA A 74 7.04 19.82 -24.74
N GLN A 75 6.87 20.85 -23.93
CA GLN A 75 6.98 20.72 -22.47
C GLN A 75 5.84 19.87 -21.92
N VAL A 76 6.17 18.95 -21.00
CA VAL A 76 5.21 18.06 -20.35
C VAL A 76 5.18 18.36 -18.85
N VAL A 77 3.98 18.57 -18.31
CA VAL A 77 3.76 18.58 -16.86
C VAL A 77 2.89 17.37 -16.52
N SER A 78 3.43 16.47 -15.72
CA SER A 78 2.74 15.26 -15.25
C SER A 78 2.32 15.47 -13.79
N LEU A 79 1.01 15.46 -13.55
CA LEU A 79 0.43 15.51 -12.21
C LEU A 79 0.01 14.10 -11.81
N ILE A 80 0.58 13.59 -10.72
CA ILE A 80 0.55 12.16 -10.37
C ILE A 80 -0.21 11.96 -9.06
N LEU A 81 -1.15 11.01 -9.08
CA LEU A 81 -1.70 10.37 -7.89
C LEU A 81 -0.98 9.02 -7.73
N SER A 82 -0.28 8.84 -6.61
CA SER A 82 0.52 7.66 -6.33
C SER A 82 -0.25 6.67 -5.46
N ASP A 83 -0.40 5.46 -5.98
CA ASP A 83 -0.91 4.26 -5.29
C ASP A 83 0.24 3.27 -4.99
N VAL A 84 1.49 3.74 -4.97
CA VAL A 84 2.68 2.92 -4.79
C VAL A 84 3.49 3.41 -3.59
N VAL A 85 3.86 2.50 -2.71
CA VAL A 85 4.68 2.81 -1.53
C VAL A 85 6.00 3.48 -1.93
N GLY A 86 6.32 4.59 -1.25
CA GLY A 86 7.53 5.39 -1.49
C GLY A 86 7.45 6.34 -2.69
N ASP A 87 6.32 6.38 -3.39
CA ASP A 87 6.06 7.23 -4.55
C ASP A 87 7.12 7.22 -5.70
N PRO A 88 7.72 6.07 -6.07
CA PRO A 88 8.73 6.02 -7.13
C PRO A 88 8.11 6.28 -8.52
N VAL A 89 8.36 7.46 -9.08
CA VAL A 89 7.77 7.95 -10.34
C VAL A 89 8.04 7.02 -11.53
N GLU A 90 9.19 6.33 -11.55
CA GLU A 90 9.58 5.36 -12.57
C GLU A 90 8.80 4.03 -12.51
N VAL A 91 8.18 3.74 -11.37
CA VAL A 91 7.34 2.56 -11.17
C VAL A 91 5.87 2.92 -11.38
N ILE A 92 5.43 4.09 -10.92
CA ILE A 92 4.04 4.55 -11.06
C ILE A 92 3.64 4.54 -12.54
N ALA A 93 2.57 3.80 -12.84
CA ALA A 93 2.11 3.54 -14.21
C ALA A 93 3.21 3.06 -15.20
N SER A 94 4.27 2.44 -14.69
CA SER A 94 5.47 2.07 -15.44
C SER A 94 6.27 3.25 -16.03
N GLY A 95 6.26 4.40 -15.36
CA GLY A 95 7.12 5.54 -15.64
C GLY A 95 7.02 6.06 -17.09
N PRO A 96 5.83 6.37 -17.63
CA PRO A 96 5.70 6.79 -19.02
C PRO A 96 6.40 8.14 -19.31
N THR A 97 6.62 8.94 -18.26
CA THR A 97 7.21 10.28 -18.30
C THR A 97 8.61 10.33 -17.66
N VAL A 98 9.17 9.19 -17.30
CA VAL A 98 10.51 9.07 -16.70
C VAL A 98 11.36 8.19 -17.58
N ALA A 99 12.55 8.66 -17.93
CA ALA A 99 13.50 7.88 -18.70
C ALA A 99 13.81 6.58 -17.96
N SER A 100 13.68 5.46 -18.66
CA SER A 100 14.03 4.17 -18.09
C SER A 100 15.14 3.52 -18.89
N VAL A 101 16.15 3.03 -18.17
CA VAL A 101 17.16 2.14 -18.73
C VAL A 101 16.57 0.74 -18.67
N HIS A 102 15.94 0.30 -19.75
CA HIS A 102 15.53 -1.09 -19.90
C HIS A 102 16.64 -1.88 -20.56
N ASN A 103 17.19 -2.85 -19.84
CA ASN A 103 18.12 -3.79 -20.44
C ASN A 103 17.31 -4.92 -21.11
N VAL A 104 17.50 -5.09 -22.42
CA VAL A 104 16.93 -6.20 -23.18
C VAL A 104 17.33 -7.54 -22.57
N GLN A 105 18.54 -7.61 -22.03
CA GLN A 105 19.06 -8.82 -21.39
C GLN A 105 18.23 -9.24 -20.18
N ASP A 106 17.69 -8.30 -19.40
CA ASP A 106 16.82 -8.61 -18.27
C ASP A 106 15.51 -9.25 -18.76
N CYS A 107 14.94 -8.71 -19.84
CA CYS A 107 13.76 -9.29 -20.46
C CYS A 107 14.02 -10.72 -20.94
N LEU A 108 15.15 -10.94 -21.60
CA LEU A 108 15.55 -12.25 -22.10
C LEU A 108 15.84 -13.24 -20.96
N HIS A 109 16.43 -12.77 -19.85
CA HIS A 109 16.66 -13.58 -18.65
C HIS A 109 15.34 -14.02 -18.01
N ILE A 110 14.40 -13.10 -17.81
CA ILE A 110 13.06 -13.39 -17.28
C ILE A 110 12.34 -14.42 -18.16
N LEU A 111 12.33 -14.20 -19.47
CA LEU A 111 11.66 -15.10 -20.43
C LEU A 111 12.29 -16.50 -20.47
N ASN A 112 13.60 -16.60 -20.25
CA ASN A 112 14.31 -17.88 -20.11
C ASN A 112 13.96 -18.59 -18.81
N ARG A 113 14.00 -17.87 -17.69
CA ARG A 113 13.68 -18.43 -16.36
C ARG A 113 12.30 -19.06 -16.31
N TYR A 114 11.34 -18.44 -17.01
CA TYR A 114 9.99 -18.97 -17.14
C TYR A 114 9.79 -19.91 -18.32
N GLY A 115 10.82 -20.31 -19.08
CA GLY A 115 10.71 -21.27 -20.18
C GLY A 115 9.80 -20.81 -21.33
N LEU A 116 9.73 -19.50 -21.57
CA LEU A 116 8.86 -18.91 -22.60
C LEU A 116 9.62 -18.48 -23.87
N ARG A 117 10.96 -18.36 -23.81
CA ARG A 117 11.78 -17.83 -24.92
C ARG A 117 11.54 -18.53 -26.26
N ALA A 118 11.46 -19.86 -26.26
CA ALA A 118 11.24 -20.64 -27.49
C ALA A 118 9.86 -20.35 -28.11
N ALA A 119 8.84 -20.27 -27.26
CA ALA A 119 7.44 -20.08 -27.61
C ALA A 119 7.04 -18.61 -27.93
N LEU A 120 7.98 -17.66 -27.83
CA LEU A 120 7.69 -16.26 -28.13
C LEU A 120 7.27 -16.05 -29.59
N PRO A 121 6.21 -15.25 -29.85
CA PRO A 121 5.85 -14.82 -31.19
C PRO A 121 7.01 -14.11 -31.89
N ARG A 122 7.05 -14.21 -33.24
CA ARG A 122 8.09 -13.57 -34.06
C ARG A 122 8.11 -12.05 -33.88
N SER A 123 6.95 -11.44 -33.68
CA SER A 123 6.78 -10.00 -33.40
C SER A 123 7.53 -9.57 -32.14
N VAL A 124 7.35 -10.31 -31.03
CA VAL A 124 7.99 -10.05 -29.75
C VAL A 124 9.50 -10.25 -29.83
N LYS A 125 9.95 -11.34 -30.48
CA LYS A 125 11.38 -11.57 -30.75
C LYS A 125 12.01 -10.42 -31.53
N THR A 126 11.31 -9.90 -32.53
CA THR A 126 11.76 -8.77 -33.36
C THR A 126 11.92 -7.49 -32.54
N VAL A 127 10.94 -7.16 -31.69
CA VAL A 127 10.99 -5.95 -30.85
C VAL A 127 12.14 -6.03 -29.84
N LEU A 128 12.29 -7.17 -29.17
CA LEU A 128 13.37 -7.35 -28.19
C LEU A 128 14.75 -7.28 -28.84
N ALA A 129 14.92 -7.79 -30.07
CA ALA A 129 16.20 -7.71 -30.79
C ALA A 129 16.58 -6.29 -31.25
N ARG A 130 15.59 -5.40 -31.48
CA ARG A 130 15.82 -4.01 -31.94
C ARG A 130 16.21 -3.04 -30.82
N ALA A 131 15.85 -3.37 -29.58
CA ALA A 131 16.04 -2.45 -28.46
C ALA A 131 17.53 -2.23 -28.08
N ASP A 132 18.46 -3.05 -28.61
CA ASP A 132 19.91 -2.87 -28.45
C ASP A 132 20.53 -1.79 -29.37
N SER A 133 19.81 -1.25 -30.36
CA SER A 133 20.44 -0.60 -31.53
C SER A 133 20.11 0.88 -31.78
N ASP A 134 19.45 1.60 -30.86
CA ASP A 134 19.13 3.03 -31.08
C ASP A 134 19.91 4.01 -30.16
N PRO A 135 21.11 4.45 -30.57
CA PRO A 135 21.93 5.43 -29.84
C PRO A 135 21.45 6.89 -29.96
N HIS A 136 20.38 7.17 -30.73
CA HIS A 136 19.86 8.52 -30.95
C HIS A 136 18.58 8.83 -30.16
N ARG A 137 18.08 7.88 -29.37
CA ARG A 137 16.92 8.09 -28.52
C ARG A 137 17.28 9.12 -27.45
N PRO A 138 16.55 10.25 -27.30
CA PRO A 138 16.83 11.18 -26.23
C PRO A 138 16.69 10.46 -24.88
N HIS A 139 17.83 10.16 -24.27
CA HIS A 139 17.90 9.45 -23.00
C HIS A 139 17.40 10.29 -21.83
N THR A 140 17.24 11.61 -22.04
CA THR A 140 16.87 12.57 -21.01
C THR A 140 15.46 13.10 -21.24
N CYS A 141 14.59 12.95 -20.25
CA CYS A 141 13.26 13.55 -20.20
C CYS A 141 13.29 14.99 -19.63
N GLY A 142 14.28 15.81 -20.03
CA GLY A 142 14.51 17.14 -19.44
C GLY A 142 13.38 18.15 -19.71
N HIS A 143 12.52 17.90 -20.70
CA HIS A 143 11.32 18.69 -20.98
C HIS A 143 10.10 18.31 -20.13
N VAL A 144 10.28 17.41 -19.17
CA VAL A 144 9.20 16.86 -18.33
C VAL A 144 9.37 17.32 -16.88
N LEU A 145 8.29 17.88 -16.31
CA LEU A 145 8.14 18.10 -14.89
C LEU A 145 7.13 17.09 -14.32
N ASN A 146 7.58 16.19 -13.46
CA ASN A 146 6.70 15.26 -12.73
C ASN A 146 6.41 15.83 -11.33
N VAL A 147 5.15 15.92 -10.96
CA VAL A 147 4.68 16.43 -9.67
C VAL A 147 3.69 15.44 -9.07
N ILE A 148 4.01 14.90 -7.89
CA ILE A 148 3.08 14.11 -7.10
C ILE A 148 2.12 15.09 -6.41
N ILE A 149 0.84 14.99 -6.73
CA ILE A 149 -0.22 15.84 -6.19
C ILE A 149 -1.15 15.09 -5.24
N GLY A 150 -0.98 13.77 -5.11
CA GLY A 150 -1.65 12.94 -4.11
C GLY A 150 -0.86 11.67 -3.87
N SER A 151 -0.64 11.36 -2.60
CA SER A 151 0.01 10.13 -2.15
C SER A 151 -0.36 9.85 -0.70
N ASN A 152 0.09 8.71 -0.18
CA ASN A 152 -0.18 8.33 1.20
C ASN A 152 0.50 9.30 2.18
N VAL A 153 1.71 9.77 1.87
CA VAL A 153 2.42 10.79 2.65
C VAL A 153 1.58 12.06 2.78
N LEU A 154 0.99 12.54 1.68
CA LEU A 154 0.14 13.74 1.69
C LEU A 154 -1.16 13.51 2.47
N ALA A 155 -1.76 12.32 2.34
CA ALA A 155 -2.96 11.96 3.09
C ALA A 155 -2.71 11.88 4.61
N LEU A 156 -1.57 11.29 5.02
CA LEU A 156 -1.17 11.18 6.43
C LEU A 156 -0.79 12.54 7.02
N ALA A 157 -0.11 13.41 6.25
CA ALA A 157 0.19 14.76 6.69
C ALA A 157 -1.10 15.57 6.95
N GLU A 158 -2.11 15.43 6.08
CA GLU A 158 -3.41 16.07 6.32
C GLU A 158 -4.15 15.42 7.50
N ALA A 159 -4.10 14.10 7.67
CA ALA A 159 -4.67 13.43 8.83
C ALA A 159 -4.01 13.90 10.15
N GLN A 160 -2.69 14.09 10.15
CA GLN A 160 -1.94 14.63 11.28
C GLN A 160 -2.42 16.05 11.61
N ARG A 161 -2.50 16.92 10.60
CA ARG A 161 -2.97 18.30 10.77
C ARG A 161 -4.40 18.37 11.32
N GLN A 162 -5.27 17.47 10.88
CA GLN A 162 -6.65 17.39 11.40
C GLN A 162 -6.69 16.89 12.84
N ALA A 163 -5.90 15.88 13.19
CA ALA A 163 -5.79 15.41 14.58
C ALA A 163 -5.26 16.51 15.51
N GLU A 164 -4.25 17.27 15.08
CA GLU A 164 -3.71 18.41 15.81
C GLU A 164 -4.74 19.54 15.97
N ALA A 165 -5.53 19.82 14.92
CA ALA A 165 -6.62 20.80 14.99
C ALA A 165 -7.73 20.40 15.97
N LEU A 166 -7.91 19.10 16.21
CA LEU A 166 -8.81 18.55 17.24
C LEU A 166 -8.18 18.57 18.65
N GLY A 167 -6.94 19.05 18.79
CA GLY A 167 -6.22 19.12 20.06
C GLY A 167 -5.51 17.83 20.46
N TYR A 168 -5.39 16.86 19.56
CA TYR A 168 -4.63 15.64 19.79
C TYR A 168 -3.15 15.87 19.48
N ARG A 169 -2.27 15.21 20.21
CA ARG A 169 -0.88 15.10 19.77
C ARG A 169 -0.83 14.04 18.67
N ALA A 170 -0.31 14.39 17.48
CA ALA A 170 -0.29 13.47 16.36
C ALA A 170 1.11 13.28 15.80
N VAL A 171 1.47 12.03 15.47
CA VAL A 171 2.75 11.66 14.86
C VAL A 171 2.51 10.66 13.74
N VAL A 172 3.16 10.87 12.60
CA VAL A 172 3.20 9.90 11.51
C VAL A 172 4.34 8.91 11.75
N LEU A 173 4.00 7.66 12.03
CA LEU A 173 4.94 6.55 12.22
C LEU A 173 5.65 6.17 10.92
N SER A 174 4.90 6.01 9.82
CA SER A 174 5.43 5.54 8.53
C SER A 174 4.33 5.67 7.47
N ALA A 175 4.72 6.01 6.23
CA ALA A 175 3.87 5.95 5.05
C ALA A 175 4.18 4.71 4.18
N ALA A 176 4.96 3.77 4.72
CA ALA A 176 5.45 2.60 4.01
C ALA A 176 5.16 1.27 4.72
N ILE A 177 4.14 1.21 5.59
CA ILE A 177 3.70 -0.02 6.25
C ILE A 177 3.45 -1.10 5.20
N GLN A 178 4.22 -2.17 5.27
CA GLN A 178 4.17 -3.31 4.35
C GLN A 178 4.42 -4.60 5.11
N GLY A 179 4.18 -5.73 4.43
CA GLY A 179 4.33 -7.07 5.00
C GLY A 179 3.00 -7.70 5.38
N ASP A 180 3.09 -8.91 5.92
CA ASP A 180 1.92 -9.71 6.28
C ASP A 180 1.15 -9.07 7.46
N VAL A 181 -0.18 -8.99 7.33
CA VAL A 181 -1.06 -8.42 8.35
C VAL A 181 -0.90 -9.06 9.73
N LYS A 182 -0.42 -10.30 9.85
CA LYS A 182 -0.10 -10.92 11.14
C LYS A 182 1.07 -10.24 11.84
N SER A 183 2.17 -9.98 11.11
CA SER A 183 3.34 -9.30 11.65
C SER A 183 3.03 -7.84 11.95
N VAL A 184 2.30 -7.17 11.05
CA VAL A 184 1.85 -5.78 11.24
C VAL A 184 0.90 -5.66 12.44
N ALA A 185 -0.01 -6.62 12.65
CA ALA A 185 -0.89 -6.63 13.82
C ALA A 185 -0.12 -6.78 15.14
N ARG A 186 0.88 -7.68 15.17
CA ARG A 186 1.75 -7.86 16.34
C ARG A 186 2.53 -6.58 16.65
N PHE A 187 3.01 -5.88 15.62
CA PHE A 187 3.64 -4.56 15.79
C PHE A 187 2.69 -3.56 16.44
N TYR A 188 1.47 -3.37 15.93
CA TYR A 188 0.51 -2.43 16.52
C TYR A 188 0.08 -2.82 17.94
N GLY A 189 -0.07 -4.12 18.22
CA GLY A 189 -0.38 -4.61 19.57
C GLY A 189 0.70 -4.26 20.59
N LEU A 190 1.97 -4.53 20.26
CA LEU A 190 3.12 -4.16 21.10
C LEU A 190 3.28 -2.64 21.20
N LEU A 191 3.11 -1.91 20.09
CA LEU A 191 3.21 -0.46 20.09
C LEU A 191 2.16 0.17 21.00
N ALA A 192 0.91 -0.30 20.94
CA ALA A 192 -0.16 0.20 21.80
C ALA A 192 0.13 -0.04 23.28
N GLN A 193 0.70 -1.20 23.62
CA GLN A 193 1.09 -1.53 24.98
C GLN A 193 2.23 -0.62 25.47
N VAL A 194 3.33 -0.54 24.73
CA VAL A 194 4.51 0.25 25.10
C VAL A 194 4.16 1.73 25.18
N ALA A 195 3.48 2.27 24.17
CA ALA A 195 3.02 3.64 24.15
C ALA A 195 2.01 3.92 25.29
N GLY A 196 1.08 3.00 25.54
CA GLY A 196 0.14 3.09 26.66
C GLY A 196 0.86 3.21 28.01
N ALA A 197 1.93 2.44 28.22
CA ALA A 197 2.72 2.49 29.45
C ALA A 197 3.55 3.78 29.59
N HIS A 198 3.93 4.44 28.49
CA HIS A 198 4.57 5.76 28.54
C HIS A 198 3.59 6.92 28.80
N LEU A 199 2.28 6.69 28.65
CA LEU A 199 1.24 7.66 29.01
C LEU A 199 0.88 7.62 30.50
N THR A 200 1.29 6.58 31.23
CA THR A 200 1.02 6.44 32.65
C THR A 200 2.16 7.00 33.50
N PRO A 201 1.90 7.37 34.77
CA PRO A 201 2.93 7.91 35.64
C PRO A 201 4.14 6.97 35.81
N PRO A 202 5.33 7.51 36.11
CA PRO A 202 6.56 6.74 36.30
C PRO A 202 6.39 5.63 37.36
N GLY A 203 6.75 4.39 37.01
CA GLY A 203 6.59 3.20 37.88
C GLY A 203 5.68 2.11 37.30
N THR A 204 4.99 2.40 36.19
CA THR A 204 4.17 1.46 35.39
C THR A 204 4.59 1.44 33.90
N GLY A 205 5.80 1.92 33.61
CA GLY A 205 6.35 1.96 32.26
C GLY A 205 6.46 0.57 31.65
N ALA A 206 6.56 0.52 30.31
CA ALA A 206 6.77 -0.73 29.60
C ALA A 206 8.00 -1.44 30.18
N SER A 207 7.94 -2.76 30.32
CA SER A 207 9.13 -3.50 30.70
C SER A 207 10.18 -3.39 29.60
N LEU A 208 11.47 -3.44 29.96
CA LEU A 208 12.55 -3.45 28.97
C LEU A 208 12.35 -4.57 27.93
N GLU A 209 11.80 -5.72 28.37
CA GLU A 209 11.45 -6.84 27.49
C GLU A 209 10.36 -6.49 26.46
N GLU A 210 9.37 -5.66 26.82
CA GLU A 210 8.32 -5.23 25.88
C GLU A 210 8.86 -4.25 24.83
N GLU A 211 9.73 -3.32 25.24
CA GLU A 211 10.40 -2.40 24.33
C GLU A 211 11.33 -3.14 23.36
N GLU A 212 12.12 -4.09 23.87
CA GLU A 212 12.99 -4.95 23.04
C GLU A 212 12.16 -5.74 22.01
N ARG A 213 11.07 -6.38 22.45
CA ARG A 213 10.17 -7.10 21.53
C ARG A 213 9.54 -6.19 20.48
N LEU A 214 9.18 -4.96 20.83
CA LEU A 214 8.67 -3.99 19.87
C LEU A 214 9.74 -3.65 18.82
N GLN A 215 10.99 -3.45 19.24
CA GLN A 215 12.11 -3.20 18.31
C GLN A 215 12.40 -4.39 17.40
N GLU A 216 12.38 -5.61 17.93
CA GLU A 216 12.55 -6.84 17.13
C GLU A 216 11.49 -6.93 16.04
N VAL A 217 10.21 -6.76 16.40
CA VAL A 217 9.11 -6.82 15.43
C VAL A 217 9.19 -5.67 14.42
N ALA A 218 9.59 -4.47 14.85
CA ALA A 218 9.81 -3.34 13.95
C ALA A 218 10.93 -3.62 12.92
N ALA A 219 12.03 -4.25 13.37
CA ALA A 219 13.13 -4.63 12.50
C ALA A 219 12.74 -5.72 11.49
N GLU A 220 11.90 -6.69 11.89
CA GLU A 220 11.37 -7.72 10.99
C GLU A 220 10.53 -7.14 9.83
N LEU A 221 9.82 -6.03 10.06
CA LEU A 221 9.00 -5.38 9.03
C LEU A 221 9.83 -4.62 7.99
N GLN A 222 11.10 -4.32 8.27
CA GLN A 222 12.03 -3.65 7.34
C GLN A 222 11.47 -2.35 6.74
N LEU A 223 10.82 -1.54 7.58
CA LEU A 223 10.17 -0.30 7.18
C LEU A 223 11.21 0.84 7.11
N PRO A 224 11.49 1.41 5.93
CA PRO A 224 12.61 2.34 5.75
C PRO A 224 12.38 3.72 6.37
N ASP A 225 11.12 4.12 6.58
CA ASP A 225 10.71 5.44 7.06
C ASP A 225 10.07 5.39 8.46
N LEU A 226 10.27 4.29 9.20
CA LEU A 226 9.66 4.11 10.52
C LEU A 226 10.24 5.06 11.56
N GLN A 227 9.42 5.97 12.06
CA GLN A 227 9.71 6.95 13.11
C GLN A 227 9.28 6.45 14.49
N LEU A 228 9.75 5.26 14.87
CA LEU A 228 9.31 4.62 16.13
C LEU A 228 9.77 5.41 17.35
N LYS A 229 11.01 5.89 17.35
CA LYS A 229 11.58 6.63 18.47
C LYS A 229 10.84 7.95 18.69
N GLU A 230 10.64 8.72 17.63
CA GLU A 230 9.95 10.00 17.63
C GLU A 230 8.49 9.84 18.11
N ALA A 231 7.83 8.76 17.68
CA ALA A 231 6.49 8.43 18.13
C ALA A 231 6.42 8.13 19.64
N LEU A 232 7.33 7.31 20.17
CA LEU A 232 7.39 7.03 21.60
C LEU A 232 7.74 8.28 22.42
N GLU A 233 8.69 9.11 21.95
CA GLU A 233 9.03 10.39 22.58
C GLU A 233 7.84 11.36 22.62
N ALA A 234 7.02 11.39 21.56
CA ALA A 234 5.81 12.22 21.54
C ALA A 234 4.75 11.74 22.53
N VAL A 235 4.68 10.42 22.77
CA VAL A 235 3.78 9.80 23.73
C VAL A 235 4.21 10.11 25.17
N VAL A 236 5.50 10.07 25.48
CA VAL A 236 6.04 10.32 26.83
C VAL A 236 5.56 11.67 27.36
N GLY A 237 4.85 11.63 28.49
CA GLY A 237 4.37 12.83 29.19
C GLY A 237 3.26 13.60 28.47
N ALA A 238 2.64 13.03 27.44
CA ALA A 238 1.44 13.60 26.84
C ALA A 238 0.29 13.60 27.86
N ARG A 239 -0.31 14.77 28.11
CA ARG A 239 -1.43 14.94 29.06
C ARG A 239 -2.81 14.70 28.45
N GLY A 240 -2.86 14.49 27.14
CA GLY A 240 -4.09 14.35 26.38
C GLY A 240 -3.99 13.24 25.33
N PRO A 241 -5.00 13.09 24.47
CA PRO A 241 -5.01 12.02 23.48
C PRO A 241 -3.84 12.12 22.51
N VAL A 242 -3.27 10.96 22.17
CA VAL A 242 -2.21 10.78 21.19
C VAL A 242 -2.75 9.98 20.01
N CYS A 243 -2.41 10.41 18.80
CA CYS A 243 -2.76 9.78 17.55
C CYS A 243 -1.49 9.38 16.81
N LEU A 244 -1.21 8.08 16.76
CA LEU A 244 -0.13 7.53 15.96
C LEU A 244 -0.71 7.11 14.60
N LEU A 245 -0.30 7.79 13.55
CA LEU A 245 -0.78 7.63 12.19
C LEU A 245 0.22 6.82 11.39
N ALA A 246 -0.25 5.95 10.52
CA ALA A 246 0.60 5.25 9.58
C ALA A 246 -0.15 4.92 8.31
N GLY A 247 0.53 4.51 7.26
CA GLY A 247 -0.11 4.06 6.04
C GLY A 247 0.84 3.26 5.17
N GLY A 248 0.30 2.67 4.12
CA GLY A 248 1.02 1.74 3.26
C GLY A 248 0.07 0.70 2.67
N GLU A 249 0.61 -0.47 2.34
CA GLU A 249 -0.10 -1.51 1.59
C GLU A 249 0.25 -2.91 2.15
N PRO A 250 -0.21 -3.26 3.36
CA PRO A 250 0.00 -4.59 3.93
C PRO A 250 -0.64 -5.68 3.07
N THR A 251 -0.18 -6.92 3.24
CA THR A 251 -0.69 -8.08 2.49
C THR A 251 -1.34 -9.09 3.42
N VAL A 252 -2.34 -9.79 2.90
CA VAL A 252 -3.03 -10.87 3.59
C VAL A 252 -2.80 -12.19 2.86
N GLN A 253 -2.37 -13.21 3.61
CA GLN A 253 -2.29 -14.57 3.10
C GLN A 253 -3.68 -15.22 3.12
N LEU A 254 -4.20 -15.51 1.93
CA LEU A 254 -5.47 -16.22 1.78
C LEU A 254 -5.29 -17.72 2.03
N GLN A 255 -5.93 -18.21 3.08
CA GLN A 255 -5.98 -19.61 3.49
C GLN A 255 -7.40 -20.18 3.46
N GLY A 256 -8.42 -19.32 3.62
CA GLY A 256 -9.83 -19.67 3.57
C GLY A 256 -10.59 -19.08 2.38
N SER A 257 -11.89 -19.37 2.33
CA SER A 257 -12.83 -18.90 1.30
C SER A 257 -13.78 -17.81 1.78
N GLY A 258 -13.49 -17.22 2.94
CA GLY A 258 -14.26 -16.16 3.55
C GLY A 258 -14.24 -14.86 2.76
N LYS A 259 -15.02 -13.89 3.23
CA LYS A 259 -15.07 -12.55 2.65
C LYS A 259 -14.37 -11.57 3.59
N GLY A 260 -13.50 -10.74 3.04
CA GLY A 260 -12.71 -9.78 3.81
C GLY A 260 -11.72 -9.03 2.94
N GLY A 261 -11.01 -8.11 3.56
CA GLY A 261 -9.84 -7.47 2.98
C GLY A 261 -8.75 -7.30 4.03
N ARG A 262 -7.60 -6.79 3.60
CA ARG A 262 -6.40 -6.63 4.43
C ARG A 262 -6.65 -5.67 5.60
N ASN A 263 -7.43 -4.60 5.41
CA ASN A 263 -7.68 -3.61 6.46
C ASN A 263 -8.61 -4.18 7.53
N GLN A 264 -9.69 -4.86 7.12
CA GLN A 264 -10.58 -5.57 8.04
C GLN A 264 -9.82 -6.69 8.76
N GLU A 265 -9.00 -7.48 8.05
CA GLU A 265 -8.23 -8.54 8.70
C GLU A 265 -7.17 -7.99 9.65
N LEU A 266 -6.48 -6.91 9.29
CA LEU A 266 -5.53 -6.21 10.15
C LEU A 266 -6.23 -5.69 11.41
N ALA A 267 -7.36 -5.01 11.28
CA ALA A 267 -8.14 -4.51 12.43
C ALA A 267 -8.55 -5.66 13.37
N LEU A 268 -9.08 -6.77 12.83
CA LEU A 268 -9.49 -7.93 13.64
C LEU A 268 -8.30 -8.55 14.37
N ARG A 269 -7.14 -8.68 13.71
CA ARG A 269 -5.90 -9.18 14.32
C ARG A 269 -5.38 -8.24 15.39
N VAL A 270 -5.36 -6.93 15.15
CA VAL A 270 -4.94 -5.94 16.16
C VAL A 270 -5.86 -5.99 17.37
N GLY A 271 -7.18 -6.06 17.19
CA GLY A 271 -8.10 -6.19 18.32
C GLY A 271 -7.85 -7.45 19.15
N ALA A 272 -7.48 -8.56 18.50
CA ALA A 272 -7.07 -9.78 19.20
C ALA A 272 -5.73 -9.63 19.95
N GLU A 273 -4.76 -8.88 19.41
CA GLU A 273 -3.49 -8.57 20.09
C GLU A 273 -3.72 -7.63 21.29
N LEU A 274 -4.55 -6.59 21.14
CA LEU A 274 -4.89 -5.66 22.20
C LEU A 274 -5.57 -6.35 23.39
N GLY A 275 -6.48 -7.29 23.11
CA GLY A 275 -7.21 -8.05 24.14
C GLY A 275 -6.35 -9.05 24.93
N ARG A 276 -5.07 -9.24 24.58
CA ARG A 276 -4.14 -10.08 25.38
C ARG A 276 -3.67 -9.40 26.65
N TRP A 277 -3.78 -8.07 26.72
CA TRP A 277 -3.30 -7.28 27.83
C TRP A 277 -4.46 -6.91 28.75
N PRO A 278 -4.23 -6.85 30.07
CA PRO A 278 -5.26 -6.41 31.00
C PRO A 278 -5.66 -4.95 30.70
N PRO A 279 -6.92 -4.57 30.94
CA PRO A 279 -7.36 -3.20 30.75
C PRO A 279 -6.52 -2.26 31.63
N GLY A 280 -5.72 -1.41 30.97
CA GLY A 280 -4.89 -0.39 31.61
C GLY A 280 -5.57 0.98 31.64
N PRO A 281 -5.02 1.98 32.33
CA PRO A 281 -5.62 3.31 32.47
C PRO A 281 -5.60 4.15 31.17
N VAL A 282 -5.37 3.53 30.02
CA VAL A 282 -5.34 4.18 28.71
C VAL A 282 -6.40 3.51 27.84
N ASP A 283 -7.30 4.33 27.29
CA ASP A 283 -8.22 3.88 26.25
C ASP A 283 -7.43 3.75 24.94
N VAL A 284 -7.62 2.61 24.25
CA VAL A 284 -6.95 2.32 22.98
C VAL A 284 -8.00 2.10 21.90
N LEU A 285 -7.80 2.72 20.74
CA LEU A 285 -8.57 2.41 19.53
C LEU A 285 -7.61 2.23 18.36
N PHE A 286 -7.82 1.18 17.58
CA PHE A 286 -7.12 0.99 16.32
C PHE A 286 -8.12 1.05 15.16
N LEU A 287 -7.73 1.74 14.09
CA LEU A 287 -8.50 1.86 12.86
C LEU A 287 -7.58 1.57 11.67
N SER A 288 -8.07 0.82 10.70
CA SER A 288 -7.39 0.57 9.43
C SER A 288 -8.40 0.64 8.30
N GLY A 289 -8.07 1.38 7.23
CA GLY A 289 -8.94 1.49 6.07
C GLY A 289 -8.25 1.96 4.78
N GLY A 290 -8.75 1.46 3.65
CA GLY A 290 -8.36 1.86 2.31
C GLY A 290 -8.89 3.24 1.96
N THR A 291 -8.02 4.09 1.41
CA THR A 291 -8.37 5.46 1.02
C THR A 291 -9.30 5.53 -0.19
N ASP A 292 -9.46 4.42 -0.92
CA ASP A 292 -10.42 4.26 -2.01
C ASP A 292 -11.87 4.00 -1.54
N GLY A 293 -12.04 3.74 -0.24
CA GLY A 293 -13.33 3.44 0.37
C GLY A 293 -13.75 1.98 0.26
N GLN A 294 -12.85 1.08 -0.15
CA GLN A 294 -13.12 -0.34 -0.31
C GLN A 294 -11.94 -1.20 0.21
N ASP A 295 -12.25 -2.31 0.85
CA ASP A 295 -11.27 -3.27 1.33
C ASP A 295 -11.67 -4.69 0.92
N GLY A 296 -10.84 -5.30 0.08
CA GLY A 296 -11.17 -6.57 -0.58
C GLY A 296 -12.44 -6.48 -1.44
N PRO A 297 -13.13 -7.60 -1.71
CA PRO A 297 -14.39 -7.62 -2.46
C PRO A 297 -15.59 -7.22 -1.58
N THR A 298 -15.47 -6.13 -0.80
CA THR A 298 -16.49 -5.70 0.18
C THR A 298 -16.92 -4.25 -0.05
N GLU A 299 -18.02 -3.83 0.58
CA GLU A 299 -18.49 -2.44 0.57
C GLU A 299 -17.86 -1.58 1.68
N ALA A 300 -17.09 -2.19 2.57
CA ALA A 300 -16.41 -1.49 3.66
C ALA A 300 -15.01 -1.08 3.20
N ALA A 301 -14.55 0.07 3.68
CA ALA A 301 -13.17 0.52 3.49
C ALA A 301 -12.20 -0.15 4.46
N GLY A 302 -12.70 -0.79 5.51
CA GLY A 302 -11.88 -1.27 6.62
C GLY A 302 -12.72 -1.44 7.89
N ALA A 303 -12.06 -1.40 9.04
CA ALA A 303 -12.71 -1.53 10.34
C ALA A 303 -11.93 -0.82 11.45
N TRP A 304 -12.58 -0.63 12.59
CA TRP A 304 -11.95 -0.15 13.82
C TRP A 304 -12.28 -1.06 15.01
N VAL A 305 -11.36 -1.11 15.98
CA VAL A 305 -11.40 -2.05 17.11
C VAL A 305 -10.91 -1.40 18.40
N MET A 306 -11.30 -2.01 19.51
CA MET A 306 -10.86 -1.67 20.87
C MET A 306 -10.42 -2.97 21.59
N PRO A 307 -9.68 -2.89 22.72
CA PRO A 307 -9.19 -4.06 23.45
C PRO A 307 -10.28 -5.07 23.85
N GLU A 308 -11.51 -4.63 24.06
CA GLU A 308 -12.62 -5.50 24.48
C GLU A 308 -13.19 -6.36 23.35
N LEU A 309 -12.73 -6.18 22.09
CA LEU A 309 -13.26 -6.83 20.89
C LEU A 309 -13.52 -8.33 21.09
N ALA A 310 -12.50 -9.08 21.52
CA ALA A 310 -12.60 -10.53 21.65
C ALA A 310 -13.64 -10.95 22.70
N SER A 311 -13.68 -10.25 23.84
CA SER A 311 -14.65 -10.53 24.91
C SER A 311 -16.08 -10.20 24.50
N GLN A 312 -16.29 -9.07 23.81
CA GLN A 312 -17.61 -8.66 23.32
C GLN A 312 -18.08 -9.57 22.17
N ALA A 313 -17.18 -9.96 21.28
CA ALA A 313 -17.47 -10.89 20.19
C ALA A 313 -17.90 -12.26 20.74
N ALA A 314 -17.19 -12.79 21.74
CA ALA A 314 -17.55 -14.05 22.39
C ALA A 314 -18.95 -13.99 23.03
N ALA A 315 -19.32 -12.85 23.65
CA ALA A 315 -20.66 -12.64 24.20
C ALA A 315 -21.77 -12.62 23.11
N GLU A 316 -21.42 -12.31 21.86
CA GLU A 316 -22.31 -12.38 20.68
C GLU A 316 -22.20 -13.72 19.93
N GLY A 317 -21.46 -14.70 20.47
CA GLY A 317 -21.25 -16.02 19.85
C GLY A 317 -20.28 -16.01 18.65
N LEU A 318 -19.45 -14.98 18.52
CA LEU A 318 -18.48 -14.83 17.44
C LEU A 318 -17.07 -15.20 17.92
N ASP A 319 -16.48 -16.24 17.32
CA ASP A 319 -15.10 -16.64 17.59
C ASP A 319 -14.11 -15.97 16.62
N VAL A 320 -13.35 -15.01 17.13
CA VAL A 320 -12.34 -14.25 16.37
C VAL A 320 -11.36 -15.17 15.65
N ALA A 321 -10.89 -16.24 16.29
CA ALA A 321 -9.89 -17.14 15.71
C ALA A 321 -10.43 -17.90 14.49
N SER A 322 -11.67 -18.40 14.57
CA SER A 322 -12.38 -19.07 13.47
C SER A 322 -12.66 -18.15 12.28
N PHE A 323 -12.96 -16.87 12.49
CA PHE A 323 -13.12 -15.93 11.37
C PHE A 323 -11.79 -15.59 10.70
N LEU A 324 -10.72 -15.41 11.48
CA LEU A 324 -9.37 -15.18 10.95
C LEU A 324 -8.84 -16.36 10.15
N SER A 325 -9.02 -17.60 10.62
CA SER A 325 -8.54 -18.81 9.91
C SER A 325 -9.25 -19.05 8.57
N ARG A 326 -10.44 -18.46 8.39
CA ARG A 326 -11.23 -18.53 7.16
C ARG A 326 -11.08 -17.30 6.26
N ASN A 327 -10.27 -16.31 6.64
CA ASN A 327 -10.19 -14.98 6.00
C ASN A 327 -11.58 -14.34 5.83
N ASP A 328 -12.43 -14.43 6.86
CA ASP A 328 -13.84 -14.00 6.83
C ASP A 328 -14.11 -12.76 7.71
N SER A 329 -13.14 -11.83 7.73
CA SER A 329 -13.18 -10.63 8.59
C SER A 329 -14.39 -9.73 8.32
N HIS A 330 -14.89 -9.68 7.09
CA HIS A 330 -16.06 -8.88 6.75
C HIS A 330 -17.33 -9.43 7.39
N THR A 331 -17.54 -10.74 7.31
CA THR A 331 -18.70 -11.37 7.94
C THR A 331 -18.65 -11.21 9.46
N PHE A 332 -17.46 -11.35 10.06
CA PHE A 332 -17.25 -11.06 11.47
C PHE A 332 -17.74 -9.65 11.83
N PHE A 333 -17.22 -8.62 11.17
CA PHE A 333 -17.57 -7.24 11.51
C PHE A 333 -19.00 -6.87 11.15
N ARG A 334 -19.61 -7.50 10.14
CA ARG A 334 -21.04 -7.34 9.84
C ARG A 334 -21.93 -7.86 10.96
N CYS A 335 -21.57 -8.98 11.57
CA CYS A 335 -22.32 -9.55 12.69
C CYS A 335 -22.03 -8.79 13.99
N PHE A 336 -20.74 -8.56 14.28
CA PHE A 336 -20.28 -7.93 15.51
C PHE A 336 -20.87 -6.54 15.66
N ARG A 337 -21.59 -6.31 16.78
CA ARG A 337 -22.26 -5.03 17.06
C ARG A 337 -23.12 -4.54 15.89
N SER A 338 -23.72 -5.46 15.13
CA SER A 338 -24.54 -5.16 13.96
C SER A 338 -23.83 -4.27 12.90
N GLY A 339 -22.51 -4.41 12.74
CA GLY A 339 -21.77 -3.66 11.71
C GLY A 339 -21.20 -2.32 12.16
N ALA A 340 -21.35 -1.93 13.42
CA ALA A 340 -20.90 -0.62 13.93
C ALA A 340 -19.38 -0.39 13.81
N HIS A 341 -18.61 -1.48 13.72
CA HIS A 341 -17.15 -1.45 13.63
C HIS A 341 -16.63 -1.38 12.18
N LEU A 342 -17.50 -1.45 11.17
CA LEU A 342 -17.12 -1.30 9.77
C LEU A 342 -16.96 0.17 9.39
N LEU A 343 -15.88 0.49 8.67
CA LEU A 343 -15.72 1.79 8.04
C LEU A 343 -16.49 1.81 6.72
N ARG A 344 -17.60 2.55 6.67
CA ARG A 344 -18.45 2.67 5.48
C ARG A 344 -18.42 4.09 4.95
N MET A 345 -17.41 4.37 4.11
CA MET A 345 -17.19 5.70 3.53
C MET A 345 -17.81 5.83 2.14
N GLY A 346 -18.13 4.70 1.49
CA GLY A 346 -18.43 4.67 0.06
C GLY A 346 -17.16 4.91 -0.77
N LEU A 347 -17.26 4.72 -2.09
CA LEU A 347 -16.12 4.94 -2.99
C LEU A 347 -15.71 6.42 -3.00
N THR A 348 -14.46 6.70 -2.64
CA THR A 348 -13.95 8.08 -2.51
C THR A 348 -13.56 8.69 -3.86
N GLY A 349 -13.31 7.86 -4.87
CA GLY A 349 -12.87 8.27 -6.20
C GLY A 349 -11.37 8.61 -6.28
N THR A 350 -10.59 8.32 -5.23
CA THR A 350 -9.13 8.38 -5.19
C THR A 350 -8.57 7.06 -4.64
N ASN A 351 -7.27 6.80 -4.79
CA ASN A 351 -6.59 5.69 -4.11
C ASN A 351 -5.13 6.10 -3.88
N VAL A 352 -4.75 6.18 -2.61
CA VAL A 352 -3.38 6.43 -2.16
C VAL A 352 -3.01 5.41 -1.07
N MET A 353 -3.41 4.15 -1.27
CA MET A 353 -3.17 3.00 -0.38
C MET A 353 -4.00 3.06 0.92
N ASP A 354 -3.56 2.39 1.98
CA ASP A 354 -4.25 2.31 3.27
C ASP A 354 -3.77 3.37 4.26
N ALA A 355 -4.65 3.75 5.18
CA ALA A 355 -4.35 4.57 6.34
C ALA A 355 -4.74 3.83 7.64
N HIS A 356 -3.87 3.91 8.62
CA HIS A 356 -3.99 3.34 9.94
C HIS A 356 -3.92 4.44 11.00
N LEU A 357 -4.68 4.25 12.07
CA LEU A 357 -4.71 5.16 13.21
C LEU A 357 -4.72 4.33 14.49
N LEU A 358 -3.72 4.54 15.34
CA LEU A 358 -3.67 4.06 16.70
C LEU A 358 -3.87 5.26 17.64
N PHE A 359 -5.02 5.28 18.29
CA PHE A 359 -5.43 6.32 19.22
C PHE A 359 -5.25 5.83 20.65
N LEU A 360 -4.61 6.66 21.46
CA LEU A 360 -4.30 6.40 22.86
C LEU A 360 -4.79 7.59 23.68
N ARG A 361 -5.62 7.34 24.70
CA ARG A 361 -6.12 8.39 25.57
C ARG A 361 -5.97 8.00 27.04
N PRO A 362 -5.18 8.73 27.85
CA PRO A 362 -5.18 8.56 29.29
C PRO A 362 -6.60 8.76 29.87
N ARG A 363 -7.04 7.88 30.77
CA ARG A 363 -8.35 7.95 31.43
C ARG A 363 -8.41 8.97 32.55
#